data_AF-A0A166K553-F1
#
_entry.id   AF-A0A166K553-F1
#
_cell.length_a   1.000
_cell.length_b   1.000
_cell.length_c   1.000
_cell.angle_alpha   90.00
_cell.angle_beta   90.00
_cell.angle_gamma   90.00
#
_symmetry.space_group_name_H-M   'P 1'
#
loop_
_entity.id
_entity.type
_entity.pdbx_description
1 polymer ?
#
loop_
_entity_poly.entity_id
_entity_poly.type
_entity_poly.pdbx_seq_one_letter_code
_entity_poly.pdbx_strand_id
1 'polypeptide(L)'
;MGADGKCTANTKDNADNQKWYFDTRSGDVAIHNKANGTYLTFASIANSQRTFCAEQTATPKIFKLFATDASCDKYIIAVQDKPNMVLDVSGADKKNGAAAILYTKHGKGNQVWLPTLADPAQS
;
A
#
# COMPACT_ATOMS: atom_id res chain seq x y z
N MET A 1 -6.23 -5.50 6.75
CA MET A 1 -7.39 -5.55 5.85
C MET A 1 -8.67 -5.76 6.65
N GLY A 2 -9.81 -5.31 6.14
CA GLY A 2 -11.11 -5.62 6.72
C GLY A 2 -11.52 -7.08 6.45
N ALA A 3 -12.55 -7.57 7.14
CA ALA A 3 -13.11 -8.90 6.92
C ALA A 3 -13.75 -9.08 5.53
N ASP A 4 -14.05 -7.97 4.84
CA ASP A 4 -14.61 -7.92 3.49
C ASP A 4 -13.53 -7.92 2.38
N GLY A 5 -12.27 -8.22 2.73
CA GLY A 5 -11.16 -8.31 1.77
C GLY A 5 -10.69 -6.97 1.21
N LYS A 6 -11.30 -5.84 1.62
CA LYS A 6 -10.94 -4.51 1.14
C LYS A 6 -9.79 -3.90 1.93
N CYS A 7 -9.00 -3.10 1.22
CA CYS A 7 -7.97 -2.25 1.79
C CYS A 7 -8.55 -0.83 1.90
N THR A 8 -8.69 -0.34 3.13
CA THR A 8 -9.24 0.99 3.42
C THR A 8 -8.34 1.76 4.36
N ALA A 9 -8.32 3.08 4.20
CA ALA A 9 -7.73 3.99 5.17
C ALA A 9 -8.69 4.11 6.37
N ASN A 10 -8.16 3.91 7.57
CA ASN A 10 -8.90 3.98 8.83
C ASN A 10 -8.06 4.69 9.88
N THR A 11 -8.72 5.15 10.95
CA THR A 11 -8.07 5.60 12.17
C THR A 11 -7.11 4.53 12.69
N LYS A 12 -5.91 4.95 13.07
CA LYS A 12 -4.89 4.06 13.64
C LYS A 12 -5.38 3.47 14.96
N ASP A 13 -5.49 2.15 15.03
CA ASP A 13 -5.91 1.40 16.23
C ASP A 13 -4.86 0.38 16.69
N ASN A 14 -3.72 0.31 16.00
CA ASN A 14 -2.63 -0.65 16.23
C ASN A 14 -3.02 -2.14 16.10
N ALA A 15 -4.19 -2.45 15.54
CA ALA A 15 -4.57 -3.84 15.26
C ALA A 15 -3.65 -4.43 14.18
N ASP A 16 -3.43 -5.75 14.23
CA ASP A 16 -2.54 -6.43 13.29
C ASP A 16 -3.00 -6.31 11.83
N ASN A 17 -4.29 -6.07 11.60
CA ASN A 17 -4.81 -5.83 10.26
C ASN A 17 -4.45 -4.44 9.70
N GLN A 18 -3.84 -3.55 10.51
CA GLN A 18 -3.25 -2.28 10.09
C GLN A 18 -1.71 -2.34 10.01
N LYS A 19 -1.11 -3.50 10.26
CA LYS A 19 0.35 -3.72 10.22
C LYS A 19 0.74 -4.53 8.99
N TRP A 20 1.89 -4.20 8.42
CA TRP A 20 2.33 -4.74 7.14
C TRP A 20 3.82 -5.05 7.18
N TYR A 21 4.20 -6.16 6.56
CA TYR A 21 5.59 -6.52 6.29
C TYR A 21 5.96 -6.16 4.85
N PHE A 22 7.20 -5.74 4.66
CA PHE A 22 7.80 -5.45 3.36
C PHE A 22 8.84 -6.52 3.07
N ASP A 23 8.46 -7.54 2.31
CA ASP A 23 9.36 -8.62 1.95
C ASP A 23 10.20 -8.22 0.75
N THR A 24 11.51 -8.19 0.92
CA THR A 24 12.43 -7.84 -0.17
C THR A 24 12.41 -8.90 -1.27
N ARG A 25 12.40 -8.45 -2.52
CA ARG A 25 12.40 -9.26 -3.75
C ARG A 25 13.31 -8.59 -4.78
N SER A 26 14.58 -9.01 -4.85
CA SER A 26 15.56 -8.49 -5.82
C SER A 26 15.61 -6.95 -5.93
N GLY A 27 15.57 -6.24 -4.79
CA GLY A 27 15.61 -4.78 -4.74
C GLY A 27 14.25 -4.07 -4.71
N ASP A 28 13.16 -4.80 -4.96
CA ASP A 28 11.78 -4.34 -4.83
C ASP A 28 11.10 -5.03 -3.62
N VAL A 29 9.80 -4.84 -3.43
CA VAL A 29 9.07 -5.39 -2.28
C VAL A 29 7.75 -6.05 -2.65
N ALA A 30 7.43 -7.17 -2.00
CA ALA A 30 6.06 -7.63 -1.81
C ALA A 30 5.58 -7.12 -0.44
N ILE A 31 4.31 -6.73 -0.33
CA ILE A 31 3.75 -6.17 0.91
C ILE A 31 2.65 -7.11 1.40
N HIS A 32 2.76 -7.65 2.61
CA HIS A 32 1.74 -8.55 3.18
C HIS A 32 1.24 -8.11 4.55
N ASN A 33 -0.01 -8.44 4.84
CA ASN A 33 -0.70 -8.02 6.05
C ASN A 33 -0.33 -8.92 7.23
N LYS A 34 -0.03 -8.34 8.40
CA LYS A 34 0.37 -9.12 9.58
C LYS A 34 -0.74 -10.04 10.10
N ALA A 35 -2.01 -9.62 10.03
CA ALA A 35 -3.10 -10.41 10.60
C ALA A 35 -3.38 -11.73 9.86
N ASN A 36 -3.09 -11.81 8.56
CA ASN A 36 -3.49 -12.95 7.75
C ASN A 36 -2.43 -13.45 6.75
N GLY A 37 -1.27 -12.80 6.66
CA GLY A 37 -0.17 -13.20 5.77
C GLY A 37 -0.43 -12.95 4.28
N THR A 38 -1.55 -12.36 3.91
CA THR A 38 -1.92 -12.16 2.50
C THR A 38 -1.32 -10.89 1.93
N TYR A 39 -1.03 -10.93 0.63
CA TYR A 39 -0.36 -9.84 -0.05
C TYR A 39 -1.31 -8.75 -0.54
N LEU A 40 -0.84 -7.50 -0.48
CA LEU A 40 -1.44 -6.38 -1.17
C LEU A 40 -1.41 -6.66 -2.69
N THR A 41 -2.59 -6.83 -3.28
CA THR A 41 -2.73 -7.14 -4.70
C THR A 41 -3.88 -6.37 -5.34
N PHE A 42 -3.85 -6.31 -6.66
CA PHE A 42 -4.81 -5.59 -7.48
C PHE A 42 -5.15 -6.45 -8.70
N ALA A 43 -6.45 -6.65 -8.95
CA ALA A 43 -6.95 -7.53 -10.01
C ALA A 43 -6.59 -7.03 -11.42
N SER A 44 -6.42 -5.72 -11.58
CA SER A 44 -6.01 -5.07 -12.82
C SER A 44 -4.95 -4.02 -12.55
N ILE A 45 -4.13 -3.73 -13.56
CA ILE A 45 -3.10 -2.68 -13.53
C ILE A 45 -3.17 -1.87 -14.83
N ALA A 46 -4.36 -1.51 -15.27
CA ALA A 46 -4.56 -0.70 -16.47
C ALA A 46 -4.24 0.78 -16.20
N ASN A 47 -3.60 1.44 -17.17
CA ASN A 47 -3.33 2.87 -17.09
C ASN A 47 -4.64 3.66 -17.01
N SER A 48 -4.64 4.78 -16.25
CA SER A 48 -5.78 5.70 -16.14
C SER A 48 -7.05 5.11 -15.53
N GLN A 49 -6.99 3.91 -14.95
CA GLN A 49 -8.10 3.29 -14.23
C GLN A 49 -7.83 3.33 -12.73
N ARG A 50 -8.86 3.65 -11.93
CA ARG A 50 -8.84 3.40 -10.49
C ARG A 50 -9.04 1.91 -10.27
N THR A 51 -8.03 1.20 -9.77
CA THR A 51 -8.18 -0.20 -9.41
C THR A 51 -8.21 -0.36 -7.90
N PHE A 52 -9.33 -0.86 -7.40
CA PHE A 52 -9.49 -1.16 -5.98
C PHE A 52 -8.60 -2.34 -5.60
N CYS A 53 -8.07 -2.29 -4.38
CA CYS A 53 -7.48 -3.46 -3.74
C CYS A 53 -8.50 -4.61 -3.83
N ALA A 54 -8.11 -5.71 -4.47
CA ALA A 54 -8.97 -6.88 -4.65
C ALA A 54 -8.41 -8.06 -3.85
N GLU A 55 -9.25 -9.03 -3.54
CA GLU A 55 -8.94 -10.15 -2.65
C GLU A 55 -7.59 -10.84 -2.95
N GLN A 56 -6.67 -10.64 -2.02
CA GLN A 56 -5.81 -11.62 -1.35
C GLN A 56 -5.60 -12.94 -2.09
N THR A 57 -4.58 -13.00 -2.96
CA THR A 57 -4.04 -14.28 -3.44
C THR A 57 -2.66 -14.51 -2.83
N ALA A 58 -2.19 -15.77 -2.81
CA ALA A 58 -0.81 -16.10 -2.43
C ALA A 58 0.24 -15.48 -3.38
N THR A 59 -0.17 -14.98 -4.55
CA THR A 59 0.75 -14.37 -5.52
C THR A 59 0.81 -12.85 -5.31
N PRO A 60 1.96 -12.29 -4.91
CA PRO A 60 2.08 -10.86 -4.67
C PRO A 60 2.11 -10.05 -5.96
N LYS A 61 1.67 -8.80 -5.88
CA LYS A 61 2.22 -7.74 -6.75
C LYS A 61 3.54 -7.26 -6.14
N ILE A 62 4.50 -6.96 -7.02
CA ILE A 62 5.80 -6.43 -6.63
C ILE A 62 5.78 -4.92 -6.81
N PHE A 63 6.31 -4.20 -5.82
CA PHE A 63 6.28 -2.75 -5.76
C PHE A 63 7.69 -2.17 -5.63
N LYS A 64 7.88 -1.01 -6.26
CA LYS A 64 9.02 -0.12 -6.11
C LYS A 64 8.68 0.96 -5.10
N LEU A 65 9.62 1.27 -4.22
CA LEU A 65 9.52 2.39 -3.29
C LEU A 65 10.39 3.54 -3.81
N PHE A 66 9.74 4.65 -4.20
CA PHE A 66 10.44 5.87 -4.60
C PHE A 66 10.42 6.86 -3.44
N ALA A 67 11.56 7.10 -2.81
CA ALA A 67 11.69 8.17 -1.81
C ALA A 67 11.30 9.52 -2.43
N THR A 68 10.56 10.34 -1.70
CA THR A 68 10.14 11.66 -2.20
C THR A 68 11.24 12.71 -2.13
N ASP A 69 12.25 12.47 -1.32
CA ASP A 69 13.43 13.32 -1.13
C ASP A 69 14.59 12.50 -0.55
N ALA A 70 15.71 13.16 -0.27
CA ALA A 70 16.93 12.53 0.24
C ALA A 70 16.83 12.02 1.70
N SER A 71 15.77 12.38 2.44
CA SER A 71 15.58 11.90 3.81
C SER A 71 15.08 10.45 3.86
N CYS A 72 14.48 9.97 2.77
CA CYS A 72 13.90 8.63 2.70
C CYS A 72 12.84 8.38 3.81
N ASP A 73 12.11 9.43 4.22
CA ASP A 73 11.05 9.33 5.23
C ASP A 73 9.68 8.98 4.60
N LYS A 74 9.44 9.48 3.39
CA LYS A 74 8.20 9.35 2.65
C LYS A 74 8.44 8.73 1.29
N TYR A 75 7.48 7.92 0.85
CA TYR A 75 7.62 7.12 -0.35
C TYR A 75 6.37 7.19 -1.22
N ILE A 76 6.60 7.13 -2.53
CA ILE A 76 5.60 6.73 -3.51
C ILE A 76 5.77 5.23 -3.75
N ILE A 77 4.70 4.46 -3.53
CA ILE A 77 4.69 3.00 -3.72
C ILE A 77 4.11 2.72 -5.11
N ALA A 78 4.95 2.29 -6.04
CA ALA A 78 4.59 2.08 -7.44
C ALA A 78 4.64 0.60 -7.82
N VAL A 79 3.81 0.17 -8.77
CA VAL A 79 3.89 -1.20 -9.30
C VAL A 79 5.21 -1.39 -10.07
N GLN A 80 5.93 -2.48 -9.83
CA GLN A 80 7.29 -2.74 -10.37
C GLN A 80 7.38 -2.57 -11.89
N ASP A 81 6.44 -3.15 -12.62
CA ASP A 81 6.38 -3.17 -14.10
C ASP A 81 5.57 -2.00 -14.68
N LYS A 82 4.92 -1.19 -13.83
CA LYS A 82 4.13 -0.02 -14.22
C LYS A 82 4.33 1.14 -13.23
N PRO A 83 5.49 1.81 -13.26
CA PRO A 83 5.85 2.81 -12.25
C PRO A 83 4.96 4.07 -12.24
N ASN A 84 4.12 4.26 -13.26
CA ASN A 84 3.12 5.34 -13.30
C ASN A 84 1.82 4.99 -12.55
N MET A 85 1.62 3.75 -12.12
CA MET A 85 0.49 3.31 -11.29
C MET A 85 0.97 3.18 -9.84
N VAL A 86 0.40 3.98 -8.95
CA VAL A 86 0.88 4.11 -7.57
C VAL A 86 -0.25 3.93 -6.56
N LEU A 87 0.11 3.50 -5.35
CA LEU A 87 -0.82 3.36 -4.24
C LEU A 87 -1.39 4.73 -3.84
N ASP A 88 -2.71 4.82 -3.79
CA ASP A 88 -3.47 6.05 -3.64
C ASP A 88 -4.67 5.85 -2.69
N VAL A 89 -5.02 6.89 -1.93
CA VAL A 89 -6.32 6.96 -1.22
C VAL A 89 -7.35 7.69 -2.07
N SER A 90 -8.38 6.94 -2.51
CA SER A 90 -9.39 7.42 -3.45
C SER A 90 -10.02 8.75 -3.00
N GLY A 91 -9.96 9.75 -3.89
CA GLY A 91 -10.55 11.07 -3.66
C GLY A 91 -9.83 11.91 -2.59
N ALA A 92 -8.67 11.46 -2.10
CA ALA A 92 -7.98 12.03 -0.94
C ALA A 92 -8.89 12.12 0.31
N ASP A 93 -9.89 11.23 0.40
CA ASP A 93 -10.83 11.21 1.52
C ASP A 93 -10.13 10.73 2.79
N LYS A 94 -10.33 11.48 3.88
CA LYS A 94 -9.74 11.21 5.20
C LYS A 94 -10.69 10.44 6.11
N LYS A 95 -11.92 10.16 5.67
CA LYS A 95 -12.90 9.38 6.41
C LYS A 95 -12.48 7.91 6.48
N ASN A 96 -12.82 7.27 7.59
CA ASN A 96 -12.67 5.82 7.73
C ASN A 96 -13.45 5.10 6.62
N GLY A 97 -12.83 4.07 6.05
CA GLY A 97 -13.40 3.32 4.93
C GLY A 97 -13.05 3.88 3.55
N ALA A 98 -12.32 5.00 3.45
CA ALA A 98 -11.81 5.48 2.16
C ALA A 98 -10.94 4.39 1.50
N ALA A 99 -11.23 4.07 0.24
CA ALA A 99 -10.59 2.96 -0.43
C ALA A 99 -9.12 3.24 -0.78
N ALA A 100 -8.24 2.26 -0.52
CA ALA A 100 -6.93 2.21 -1.12
C ALA A 100 -7.04 1.63 -2.55
N ILE A 101 -6.44 2.33 -3.50
CA ILE A 101 -6.51 2.01 -4.93
C ILE A 101 -5.11 2.10 -5.57
N LEU A 102 -4.99 1.62 -6.80
CA LEU A 102 -3.96 2.10 -7.73
C LEU A 102 -4.55 3.23 -8.59
N TYR A 103 -3.75 4.28 -8.77
CA TYR A 103 -4.09 5.38 -9.67
C TYR A 103 -2.86 5.99 -10.33
N THR A 104 -3.09 6.76 -11.39
CA THR A 104 -2.02 7.45 -12.12
C THR A 104 -1.25 8.38 -11.18
N LYS A 105 0.09 8.28 -11.20
CA LYS A 105 1.00 9.11 -10.42
C LYS A 105 0.76 10.59 -10.72
N HIS A 106 0.41 11.34 -9.69
CA HIS A 106 0.29 12.80 -9.68
C HIS A 106 0.98 13.44 -8.47
N GLY A 107 1.56 12.65 -7.56
CA GLY A 107 2.47 13.12 -6.50
C GLY A 107 1.82 13.96 -5.40
N LYS A 108 0.49 13.92 -5.26
CA LYS A 108 -0.21 14.64 -4.18
C LYS A 108 -0.20 13.80 -2.90
N GLY A 109 -0.55 14.41 -1.77
CA GLY A 109 -0.43 13.78 -0.44
C GLY A 109 -1.14 12.43 -0.29
N ASN A 110 -2.21 12.16 -1.03
CA ASN A 110 -2.90 10.86 -1.05
C ASN A 110 -2.12 9.75 -1.77
N GLN A 111 -0.94 10.04 -2.35
CA GLN A 111 0.00 9.08 -2.96
C GLN A 111 1.35 9.02 -2.24
N VAL A 112 1.48 9.71 -1.11
CA VAL A 112 2.73 9.83 -0.35
C VAL A 112 2.56 9.14 1.00
N TRP A 113 3.39 8.14 1.25
CA TRP A 113 3.24 7.23 2.39
C TRP A 113 4.42 7.38 3.34
N LEU A 114 4.12 7.55 4.63
CA LEU A 114 5.08 7.54 5.73
C LEU A 114 4.96 6.19 6.46
N PRO A 115 5.85 5.22 6.22
CA PRO A 115 5.88 4.00 7.02
C PRO A 115 6.39 4.31 8.43
N THR A 116 5.74 3.73 9.44
CA THR A 116 6.21 3.76 10.84
C THR A 116 6.43 2.34 11.32
N LEU A 117 7.46 2.12 12.15
CA LEU A 117 7.66 0.82 12.79
C LEU A 117 6.42 0.46 13.61
N ALA A 118 5.83 -0.69 13.28
CA ALA A 118 4.53 -1.11 13.82
C ALA A 118 4.64 -1.61 15.26
N ASP A 119 5.71 -2.35 15.55
CA ASP A 119 6.06 -2.87 16.86
C ASP A 119 7.55 -2.51 17.08
N PRO A 120 7.87 -1.40 17.78
CA PRO A 120 9.26 -1.14 18.16
C PRO A 120 9.75 -2.33 19.00
N ALA A 121 11.02 -2.70 18.81
CA ALA A 121 11.63 -3.81 19.56
C ALA A 121 11.29 -3.67 21.05
N GLN A 122 10.66 -4.69 21.62
CA GLN A 122 10.44 -4.73 23.06
C GLN A 122 11.82 -4.73 23.72
N SER A 123 12.05 -3.74 24.59
CA SER A 123 13.21 -3.64 25.47
C SER A 123 13.20 -4.72 26.54
#